data_AF-A0AB38AHC1-F1
#
_entry.id   AF-A0AB38AHC1-F1
#
_cell.length_a   1.000
_cell.length_b   1.000
_cell.length_c   1.000
_cell.angle_alpha   90.00
_cell.angle_beta   90.00
_cell.angle_gamma   90.00
#
_symmetry.space_group_name_H-M   'P 1'
#
loop_
_entity.id
_entity.type
_entity.pdbx_description
1 polymer ?
#
loop_
_entity_poly.entity_id
_entity_poly.type
_entity_poly.pdbx_seq_one_letter_code
_entity_poly.pdbx_strand_id
1 'polypeptide(L)'
;MSRTARETPGWEIAPVASKSVNREPDGQMALTLQITRHGDLVATAPLRLTVADAERVHAALCHALDQEPVPHNAPECRKSIQYPAADNASDPCRLATGQRRHAQQPQT
;
A
#
# COMPACT_ATOMS: atom_id res chain seq x y z
N MET A 1 4.57 -2.80 -28.85
CA MET A 1 5.75 -3.22 -28.06
C MET A 1 5.43 -4.55 -27.41
N SER A 2 6.06 -5.61 -27.90
CA SER A 2 5.79 -6.99 -27.53
C SER A 2 6.21 -7.23 -26.08
N ARG A 3 5.29 -7.74 -25.25
CA ARG A 3 5.66 -8.38 -23.99
C ARG A 3 6.52 -9.58 -24.37
N THR A 4 7.83 -9.50 -24.16
CA THR A 4 8.70 -10.67 -24.13
C THR A 4 8.05 -11.67 -23.18
N ALA A 5 7.75 -12.87 -23.70
CA ALA A 5 7.37 -13.99 -22.85
C ALA A 5 8.47 -14.13 -21.80
N ARG A 6 8.20 -13.71 -20.56
CA ARG A 6 9.06 -14.08 -19.45
C ARG A 6 9.09 -15.60 -19.47
N GLU A 7 10.27 -16.21 -19.60
CA GLU A 7 10.45 -17.60 -19.19
C GLU A 7 9.75 -17.73 -17.85
N THR A 8 8.70 -18.55 -17.79
CA THR A 8 7.90 -18.69 -16.59
C THR A 8 8.85 -19.23 -15.53
N PRO A 9 9.17 -18.46 -14.48
CA PRO A 9 10.00 -18.98 -13.41
C PRO A 9 9.38 -20.30 -12.93
N GLY A 10 10.23 -21.23 -12.51
CA GLY A 10 9.79 -22.60 -12.23
C GLY A 10 8.59 -22.67 -11.28
N TRP A 11 8.40 -21.66 -10.42
CA TRP A 11 7.24 -21.50 -9.55
C TRP A 11 6.64 -20.09 -9.66
N GLU A 12 5.32 -20.00 -9.55
CA GLU A 12 4.57 -18.75 -9.46
C GLU A 12 3.43 -18.88 -8.43
N ILE A 13 3.15 -17.77 -7.73
CA ILE A 13 2.03 -17.63 -6.80
C ILE A 13 1.24 -16.40 -7.23
N ALA A 14 -0.05 -16.57 -7.52
CA ALA A 14 -0.90 -15.48 -7.98
C ALA A 14 -2.31 -15.57 -7.38
N PRO A 15 -3.06 -14.46 -7.28
CA PRO A 15 -4.49 -14.51 -7.03
C PRO A 15 -5.21 -15.32 -8.12
N VAL A 16 -6.22 -16.10 -7.75
CA VAL A 16 -7.11 -16.70 -8.74
C VAL A 16 -7.94 -15.59 -9.39
N ALA A 17 -7.75 -15.35 -10.69
CA ALA A 17 -8.29 -14.18 -11.41
C ALA A 17 -9.82 -14.00 -11.31
N SER A 18 -10.57 -15.08 -11.10
CA SER A 18 -12.03 -15.07 -10.95
C SER A 18 -12.52 -14.86 -9.52
N LYS A 19 -11.61 -14.85 -8.52
CA LYS A 19 -11.97 -14.77 -7.10
C LYS A 19 -11.52 -13.45 -6.49
N SER A 20 -12.48 -12.66 -6.05
CA SER A 20 -12.25 -11.49 -5.20
C SER A 20 -11.86 -11.91 -3.78
N VAL A 21 -11.33 -10.95 -3.01
CA VAL A 21 -11.16 -11.13 -1.55
C VAL A 21 -12.53 -11.36 -0.93
N ASN A 22 -12.68 -12.47 -0.20
CA ASN A 22 -13.89 -12.79 0.55
C ASN A 22 -13.75 -12.36 2.01
N ARG A 23 -14.82 -11.85 2.62
CA ARG A 23 -14.90 -11.68 4.08
C ARG A 23 -15.61 -12.89 4.67
N GLU A 24 -14.93 -13.56 5.59
CA GLU A 24 -15.47 -14.73 6.28
C GLU A 24 -16.30 -14.34 7.51
N PRO A 25 -17.17 -15.25 8.00
CA PRO A 25 -18.07 -14.96 9.13
C PRO A 25 -17.35 -14.58 10.44
N ASP A 26 -16.10 -15.01 10.59
CA ASP A 26 -15.23 -14.69 11.74
C ASP A 26 -14.53 -13.33 11.60
N GLY A 27 -14.84 -12.56 10.56
CA GLY A 27 -14.24 -11.25 10.27
C GLY A 27 -12.86 -11.33 9.61
N GLN A 28 -12.37 -12.53 9.29
CA GLN A 28 -11.15 -12.70 8.51
C GLN A 28 -11.38 -12.37 7.04
N MET A 29 -10.32 -11.99 6.35
CA MET A 29 -10.29 -11.86 4.90
C MET A 29 -9.58 -13.07 4.30
N ALA A 30 -10.18 -13.66 3.28
CA ALA A 30 -9.62 -14.80 2.56
C ALA A 30 -9.40 -14.43 1.09
N LEU A 31 -8.17 -14.63 0.62
CA LEU A 31 -7.80 -14.54 -0.80
C LEU A 31 -7.34 -15.92 -1.28
N THR A 32 -7.99 -16.48 -2.31
CA THR A 32 -7.50 -17.74 -2.88
C THR A 32 -6.32 -17.48 -3.80
N LEU A 33 -5.20 -18.12 -3.49
CA LEU A 33 -3.99 -18.12 -4.31
C LEU A 33 -3.90 -19.41 -5.12
N GLN A 34 -3.44 -19.30 -6.36
CA GLN A 34 -2.98 -20.43 -7.17
C GLN A 34 -1.45 -20.50 -7.09
N ILE A 35 -0.95 -21.72 -6.99
CA ILE A 35 0.47 -22.04 -7.02
C ILE A 35 0.71 -22.86 -8.28
N THR A 36 1.47 -22.31 -9.22
CA THR A 36 1.78 -22.96 -10.49
C THR A 36 3.26 -23.31 -10.56
N ARG A 37 3.58 -24.39 -11.27
CA ARG A 37 4.95 -24.81 -11.55
C ARG A 37 5.10 -25.01 -13.06
N HIS A 38 5.98 -24.24 -13.70
CA HIS A 38 6.11 -24.23 -15.16
C HIS A 38 4.78 -24.05 -15.93
N GLY A 39 3.83 -23.30 -15.34
CA GLY A 39 2.50 -23.08 -15.90
C GLY A 39 1.42 -24.09 -15.47
N ASP A 40 1.81 -25.24 -14.90
CA ASP A 40 0.87 -26.23 -14.41
C ASP A 40 0.39 -25.90 -13.00
N LEU A 41 -0.94 -25.96 -12.76
CA LEU A 41 -1.51 -25.76 -11.43
C LEU A 41 -1.09 -26.91 -10.50
N VAL A 42 -0.36 -26.59 -9.44
CA VAL A 42 0.06 -27.55 -8.41
C VAL A 42 -0.93 -27.57 -7.25
N ALA A 43 -1.37 -26.39 -6.81
CA ALA A 43 -2.27 -26.25 -5.67
C ALA A 43 -3.03 -24.93 -5.69
N THR A 44 -4.15 -24.90 -4.97
CA THR A 44 -4.82 -23.66 -4.56
C THR A 44 -4.85 -23.58 -3.04
N ALA A 45 -4.49 -22.44 -2.47
CA ALA A 45 -4.44 -22.25 -1.02
C ALA A 45 -5.08 -20.90 -0.63
N PRO A 46 -5.90 -20.85 0.44
CA PRO A 46 -6.41 -19.59 0.95
C PRO A 46 -5.32 -18.86 1.77
N LEU A 47 -5.05 -17.61 1.43
CA LEU A 47 -4.37 -16.66 2.30
C LEU A 47 -5.42 -16.02 3.21
N ARG A 48 -5.36 -16.32 4.50
CA ARG A 48 -6.26 -15.79 5.53
C ARG A 48 -5.55 -14.69 6.29
N LEU A 49 -6.19 -13.54 6.42
CA LEU A 49 -5.64 -12.37 7.07
C LEU A 49 -6.69 -11.76 8.00
N THR A 50 -6.25 -11.37 9.19
CA THR A 50 -7.04 -10.43 9.99
C THR A 50 -7.05 -9.06 9.30
N VAL A 51 -7.92 -8.15 9.75
CA VAL A 51 -7.86 -6.75 9.33
C VAL A 51 -6.48 -6.14 9.61
N ALA A 52 -5.93 -6.37 10.79
CA ALA A 52 -4.62 -5.86 11.18
C ALA A 52 -3.48 -6.43 10.31
N ASP A 53 -3.56 -7.71 9.93
CA ASP A 53 -2.55 -8.31 9.05
C ASP A 53 -2.63 -7.73 7.64
N ALA A 54 -3.83 -7.54 7.10
CA ALA A 54 -4.01 -6.93 5.79
C ALA A 54 -3.53 -5.48 5.75
N GLU A 55 -3.78 -4.70 6.81
CA GLU A 55 -3.24 -3.34 6.94
C GLU A 55 -1.71 -3.35 6.99
N ARG A 56 -1.11 -4.30 7.72
CA ARG A 56 0.35 -4.45 7.77
C ARG A 56 0.94 -4.80 6.39
N VAL A 57 0.32 -5.75 5.68
CA VAL A 57 0.71 -6.12 4.31
C VAL A 57 0.56 -4.93 3.37
N HIS A 58 -0.54 -4.18 3.48
CA HIS A 58 -0.78 -2.98 2.70
C HIS A 58 0.31 -1.93 2.92
N ALA A 59 0.65 -1.62 4.18
CA ALA A 59 1.69 -0.66 4.51
C ALA A 59 3.07 -1.10 4.00
N ALA A 60 3.42 -2.39 4.19
CA ALA A 60 4.68 -2.94 3.70
C ALA A 60 4.78 -2.87 2.17
N LEU A 61 3.69 -3.18 1.46
CA LEU A 61 3.65 -3.11 0.00
C LEU A 61 3.75 -1.67 -0.51
N CYS A 62 3.04 -0.73 0.12
CA CYS A 62 3.13 0.68 -0.26
C CYS A 62 4.55 1.21 -0.07
N HIS A 63 5.20 0.86 1.05
CA HIS A 63 6.58 1.24 1.32
C HIS A 63 7.56 0.64 0.30
N ALA A 64 7.42 -0.65 -0.01
CA ALA A 64 8.28 -1.32 -0.99
C ALA A 64 8.15 -0.73 -2.41
N LEU A 65 6.99 -0.18 -2.75
CA LEU A 65 6.70 0.41 -4.05
C LEU A 65 6.81 1.94 -4.07
N ASP A 66 7.30 2.57 -3.01
CA ASP A 66 7.29 4.04 -2.88
C ASP A 66 8.09 4.75 -3.98
N GLN A 67 9.20 4.14 -4.40
CA GLN A 67 10.08 4.68 -5.45
C GLN A 67 9.71 4.17 -6.86
N GLU A 68 8.73 3.28 -6.97
CA GLU A 68 8.28 2.74 -8.24
C GLU A 68 7.23 3.67 -8.86
N PRO A 69 7.26 3.89 -10.19
CA PRO A 69 6.27 4.72 -10.86
C PRO A 69 4.85 4.22 -10.59
N VAL A 70 3.95 5.15 -10.30
CA VAL A 70 2.55 4.84 -10.01
C VAL A 70 1.83 4.54 -11.32
N PRO A 71 1.34 3.30 -11.54
CA PRO A 71 0.58 3.01 -12.76
C PRO A 71 -0.76 3.71 -12.76
N HIS A 72 -1.34 3.96 -13.93
CA HIS A 72 -2.62 4.68 -14.07
C HIS A 72 -3.78 4.03 -13.28
N ASN A 73 -3.76 2.70 -13.16
CA ASN A 73 -4.74 1.91 -12.42
C ASN A 73 -4.30 1.58 -10.98
N ALA A 74 -3.34 2.34 -10.42
CA ALA A 74 -2.92 2.15 -9.05
C ALA A 74 -4.07 2.40 -8.05
N PRO A 75 -4.09 1.70 -6.91
CA PRO A 75 -5.03 2.01 -5.83
C PRO A 75 -4.81 3.44 -5.32
N GLU A 76 -5.87 4.04 -4.79
CA GLU A 76 -5.88 5.45 -4.33
C GLU A 76 -4.75 5.74 -3.34
N CYS A 77 -4.40 4.79 -2.48
CA CYS A 77 -3.31 4.91 -1.51
C CYS A 77 -1.92 5.16 -2.13
N ARG A 78 -1.74 4.89 -3.44
CA ARG A 78 -0.50 5.16 -4.17
C ARG A 78 -0.58 6.41 -5.05
N LYS A 79 -1.73 7.08 -5.13
CA LYS A 79 -1.84 8.34 -5.86
C LYS A 79 -1.29 9.46 -4.98
N SER A 80 -0.54 10.38 -5.58
CA SER A 80 -0.01 11.54 -4.87
C SER A 80 -1.19 12.34 -4.31
N ILE A 81 -1.38 12.32 -2.99
CA ILE A 81 -2.34 13.20 -2.33
C ILE A 81 -1.74 14.61 -2.43
N GLN A 82 -2.20 15.38 -3.40
CA GLN A 82 -1.95 16.81 -3.42
C GLN A 82 -2.76 17.41 -2.28
N TYR A 83 -2.12 17.58 -1.12
CA TYR A 83 -2.69 18.46 -0.12
C TYR A 83 -2.72 19.85 -0.74
N PRO A 84 -3.88 20.51 -0.88
CA PRO A 84 -3.88 21.91 -1.27
C PRO A 84 -2.99 22.60 -0.25
N ALA A 85 -1.89 23.20 -0.73
CA ALA A 85 -0.95 23.90 0.13
C ALA A 85 -1.78 24.76 1.07
N ALA A 86 -1.74 24.46 2.37
CA ALA A 86 -2.54 25.20 3.33
C ALA A 86 -2.12 26.66 3.17
N ASP A 87 -3.04 27.47 2.66
CA ASP A 87 -2.97 28.91 2.78
C ASP A 87 -2.66 29.15 4.25
N ASN A 88 -1.49 29.71 4.49
CA ASN A 88 -0.82 29.95 5.77
C ASN A 88 -1.61 30.81 6.78
N ALA A 89 -2.91 30.99 6.57
CA ALA A 89 -3.85 31.73 7.41
C ALA A 89 -4.72 30.84 8.33
N SER A 90 -4.77 29.51 8.13
CA SER A 90 -5.77 28.66 8.81
C SER A 90 -5.24 27.36 9.43
N ASP A 91 -3.99 27.34 9.91
CA ASP A 91 -3.48 26.15 10.64
C ASP A 91 -3.87 26.19 12.15
N PRO A 92 -4.82 25.36 12.61
CA PRO A 92 -5.19 25.29 14.03
C PRO A 92 -4.10 24.65 14.91
N CYS A 93 -3.13 23.93 14.32
CA CYS A 93 -2.04 23.31 15.07
C CYS A 93 -0.99 24.32 15.57
N ARG A 94 -0.88 25.49 14.92
CA ARG A 94 0.05 26.55 15.33
C ARG A 94 -0.42 27.35 16.56
N LEU A 95 -1.72 27.34 16.85
CA LEU A 95 -2.27 28.02 18.03
C LEU A 95 -2.09 27.21 19.32
N ALA A 96 -1.85 25.90 19.23
CA ALA A 96 -1.69 25.02 20.39
C ALA A 96 -0.25 24.92 20.91
N THR A 97 0.75 25.25 20.09
CA THR A 97 2.15 25.33 20.53
C THR A 97 2.51 26.79 20.84
N GLY A 98 2.47 27.13 22.12
CA GLY A 98 2.99 28.39 22.65
C GLY A 98 4.48 28.55 22.33
N GLN A 99 4.78 29.06 21.15
CA GLN A 99 6.13 29.43 20.72
C GLN A 99 6.50 30.73 21.46
N ARG A 100 6.93 30.60 22.72
CA ARG A 100 7.62 31.67 23.44
C ARG A 100 8.82 32.07 22.59
N ARG A 101 8.75 33.29 22.06
CA ARG A 101 9.89 33.95 21.41
C ARG A 101 11.02 34.00 22.44
N HIS A 102 12.09 33.23 22.24
CA HIS A 102 13.36 33.59 22.84
C HIS A 102 13.79 34.91 22.19
N ALA A 103 13.64 35.99 22.95
CA ALA A 103 14.20 37.28 22.60
C ALA A 103 15.72 37.11 22.49
N GLN A 104 16.23 37.31 21.28
CA GLN A 104 17.66 37.56 21.07
C GLN A 104 18.00 38.85 21.82
N GLN A 105 18.74 38.75 22.92
CA GLN A 105 19.29 39.94 23.58
C GLN A 105 20.31 40.60 22.65
N PRO A 106 20.31 41.94 22.53
CA PRO A 106 21.32 42.66 21.77
C PRO A 106 22.67 42.57 22.48
N GLN A 107 23.71 42.30 21.70
CA GLN A 107 25.09 42.38 22.15
C GLN A 107 25.44 43.86 22.38
N THR A 108 26.04 44.15 23.53
CA THR A 108 26.79 45.39 23.82
C THR A 108 28.24 45.03 24.05
#